data_AF-A0A955EQG5-F1
#
_entry.id   AF-A0A955EQG5-F1
#
_cell.length_a   1.000
_cell.length_b   1.000
_cell.length_c   1.000
_cell.angle_alpha   90.00
_cell.angle_beta   90.00
_cell.angle_gamma   90.00
#
_symmetry.space_group_name_H-M   'P 1'
#
loop_
_entity.id
_entity.type
_entity.pdbx_description
1 polymer ?
#
loop_
_entity_poly.entity_id
_entity_poly.type
_entity_poly.pdbx_seq_one_letter_code
_entity_poly.pdbx_strand_id
1 'polypeptide(L)'
;MTAHDPRPDDGMEDALRAWMSERDDRSSDACIDVNDLAAFAIGRMLDEERERIEAHVVTCSLCRAAVTAAVRAEAHLDAEAPRLRRSSRGPWFAVAAAVVLLAVGLAFLASRPGAPESKPTLDTAWASLANAHPDLFGDIDPLSAVERRRPGAALQRGSLRVEAPRGVVLEARPTVQWAGEGAARIRVSTADGRPLESVAGTSSPWAWPDASPPLPRGETYLVEIEAEGVLGLEQASTTFAVASDALVLLYMRRSDAVRDSIDAPLRELVLSHLALRADLLAEARRHAEAYLEARPEDEIGRETLFQVLTREGRSDIDHLLESPK
;
A
#
# COMPACT_ATOMS: atom_id res chain seq x y z
N MET A 1 -29.51 -24.16 -46.58
CA MET A 1 -28.78 -24.39 -45.32
C MET A 1 -27.61 -23.43 -45.28
N THR A 2 -27.82 -22.22 -44.77
CA THR A 2 -26.79 -21.21 -44.59
C THR A 2 -26.43 -21.19 -43.12
N ALA A 3 -25.21 -21.60 -42.79
CA ALA A 3 -24.66 -21.56 -41.45
C ALA A 3 -24.44 -20.10 -41.05
N HIS A 4 -25.00 -19.71 -39.92
CA HIS A 4 -24.85 -18.39 -39.33
C HIS A 4 -23.53 -18.39 -38.55
N ASP A 5 -22.56 -17.61 -39.04
CA ASP A 5 -21.25 -17.42 -38.43
C ASP A 5 -21.38 -16.35 -37.33
N PRO A 6 -21.16 -16.67 -36.04
CA PRO A 6 -21.33 -15.72 -34.95
C PRO A 6 -20.26 -14.62 -35.01
N ARG A 7 -20.68 -13.36 -34.89
CA ARG A 7 -19.76 -12.21 -34.90
C ARG A 7 -18.93 -12.18 -33.61
N PRO A 8 -17.62 -11.85 -33.70
CA PRO A 8 -16.70 -11.90 -32.57
C PRO A 8 -16.87 -10.77 -31.53
N ASP A 9 -17.78 -9.81 -31.73
CA ASP A 9 -17.98 -8.67 -30.81
C ASP A 9 -19.05 -8.90 -29.73
N ASP A 10 -19.92 -9.91 -29.87
CA ASP A 10 -21.06 -10.10 -28.95
C ASP A 10 -20.59 -10.61 -27.56
N GLY A 11 -19.40 -11.19 -27.45
CA GLY A 11 -18.85 -11.70 -26.19
C GLY A 11 -18.36 -10.62 -25.23
N MET A 12 -17.96 -9.44 -25.73
CA MET A 12 -17.41 -8.38 -24.88
C MET A 12 -18.50 -7.60 -24.15
N GLU A 13 -19.65 -7.34 -24.80
CA GLU A 13 -20.80 -6.70 -24.14
C GLU A 13 -21.42 -7.60 -23.07
N ASP A 14 -21.52 -8.90 -23.32
CA ASP A 14 -22.04 -9.85 -22.31
C ASP A 14 -21.05 -10.03 -21.15
N ALA A 15 -19.73 -10.00 -21.41
CA ALA A 15 -18.72 -9.98 -20.35
C ALA A 15 -18.73 -8.67 -19.55
N LEU A 16 -18.95 -7.53 -20.19
CA LEU A 16 -19.07 -6.23 -19.51
C LEU A 16 -20.34 -6.17 -18.66
N ARG A 17 -21.46 -6.69 -19.17
CA ARG A 17 -22.73 -6.77 -18.44
C ARG A 17 -22.65 -7.72 -17.25
N ALA A 18 -21.98 -8.87 -17.40
CA ALA A 18 -21.70 -9.78 -16.29
C ALA A 18 -20.79 -9.12 -15.24
N TRP A 19 -19.73 -8.45 -15.66
CA TRP A 19 -18.81 -7.75 -14.74
C TRP A 19 -19.46 -6.56 -14.02
N MET A 20 -20.34 -5.80 -14.69
CA MET A 20 -21.11 -4.72 -14.05
C MET A 20 -22.16 -5.27 -13.08
N SER A 21 -22.85 -6.37 -13.41
CA SER A 21 -23.76 -7.06 -12.50
C SER A 21 -23.03 -7.59 -11.25
N GLU A 22 -21.78 -8.03 -11.40
CA GLU A 22 -20.94 -8.54 -10.30
C GLU A 22 -20.30 -7.41 -9.47
N ARG A 23 -20.29 -6.18 -10.01
CA ARG A 23 -19.83 -4.96 -9.32
C ARG A 23 -20.96 -4.29 -8.53
N ASP A 24 -22.19 -4.37 -9.02
CA ASP A 24 -23.39 -3.96 -8.26
C ASP A 24 -23.63 -4.90 -7.06
N ASP A 25 -23.33 -6.20 -7.17
CA ASP A 25 -23.37 -7.16 -6.05
C ASP A 25 -22.20 -6.99 -5.04
N ARG A 26 -21.16 -6.21 -5.37
CA ARG A 26 -20.14 -5.76 -4.40
C ARG A 26 -20.44 -4.40 -3.77
N SER A 27 -21.47 -3.70 -4.26
CA SER A 27 -21.96 -2.45 -3.68
C SER A 27 -22.96 -2.67 -2.53
N SER A 28 -23.42 -3.91 -2.32
CA SER A 28 -24.29 -4.30 -1.21
C SER A 28 -23.57 -4.45 0.15
N ASP A 29 -22.29 -4.07 0.24
CA ASP A 29 -21.50 -4.05 1.49
C ASP A 29 -21.03 -2.62 1.86
N ALA A 30 -21.78 -1.61 1.42
CA ALA A 30 -21.64 -0.26 1.98
C ALA A 30 -21.97 -0.33 3.49
N CYS A 31 -20.98 -0.03 4.33
CA CYS A 31 -21.18 0.07 5.77
C CYS A 31 -22.34 1.02 6.09
N ILE A 32 -23.06 0.73 7.17
CA ILE A 32 -24.13 1.60 7.69
C ILE A 32 -23.57 3.00 7.94
N ASP A 33 -24.36 4.04 7.65
CA ASP A 33 -23.98 5.44 7.90
C ASP A 33 -23.61 5.68 9.37
N VAL A 34 -22.63 6.55 9.59
CA VAL A 34 -22.10 6.83 10.94
C VAL A 34 -23.18 7.41 11.87
N ASN A 35 -24.13 8.21 11.35
CA ASN A 35 -25.20 8.77 12.17
C ASN A 35 -26.21 7.70 12.59
N ASP A 36 -26.48 6.73 11.73
CA ASP A 36 -27.36 5.59 12.03
C ASP A 36 -26.72 4.66 13.07
N LEU A 37 -25.41 4.40 12.96
CA LEU A 37 -24.67 3.66 14.00
C LEU A 37 -24.64 4.40 15.35
N ALA A 38 -24.54 5.72 15.33
CA ALA A 38 -24.61 6.54 16.55
C ALA A 38 -26.01 6.50 17.17
N ALA A 39 -27.07 6.64 16.36
CA ALA A 39 -28.45 6.55 16.81
C ALA A 39 -28.81 5.16 17.37
N PHE A 40 -28.27 4.11 16.75
CA PHE A 40 -28.35 2.73 17.23
C PHE A 40 -27.68 2.56 18.59
N ALA A 41 -26.44 3.04 18.75
CA ALA A 41 -25.66 2.90 19.97
C ALA A 41 -26.33 3.55 21.20
N ILE A 42 -26.99 4.71 21.01
CA ILE A 42 -27.70 5.44 22.08
C ILE A 42 -29.17 5.04 22.23
N GLY A 43 -29.62 3.99 21.50
CA GLY A 43 -30.98 3.45 21.60
C GLY A 43 -32.09 4.36 21.09
N ARG A 44 -31.82 5.26 20.13
CA ARG A 44 -32.77 6.27 19.61
C ARG A 44 -33.41 5.92 18.26
N MET A 45 -33.38 4.65 17.86
CA MET A 45 -33.97 4.19 16.61
C MET A 45 -35.32 3.47 16.77
N LEU A 46 -36.11 3.51 15.70
CA LEU A 46 -37.34 2.73 15.52
C LEU A 46 -37.01 1.22 15.44
N ASP A 47 -37.94 0.37 15.86
CA ASP A 47 -37.72 -1.09 15.96
C ASP A 47 -37.36 -1.74 14.61
N GLU A 48 -38.00 -1.30 13.53
CA GLU A 48 -37.76 -1.82 12.17
C GLU A 48 -36.37 -1.47 11.62
N GLU A 49 -35.85 -0.28 11.93
CA GLU A 49 -34.53 0.15 11.49
C GLU A 49 -33.44 -0.51 12.35
N ARG A 50 -33.74 -0.71 13.65
CA ARG A 50 -32.85 -1.37 14.61
C ARG A 50 -32.54 -2.79 14.20
N GLU A 51 -33.55 -3.58 13.84
CA GLU A 51 -33.38 -4.97 13.41
C GLU A 51 -32.45 -5.10 12.20
N ARG A 52 -32.53 -4.15 11.25
CA ARG A 52 -31.67 -4.10 10.07
C ARG A 52 -30.21 -3.82 10.43
N ILE A 53 -29.96 -2.85 11.33
CA ILE A 53 -28.60 -2.51 11.77
C ILE A 53 -28.01 -3.62 12.64
N GLU A 54 -28.81 -4.25 13.51
CA GLU A 54 -28.39 -5.40 14.31
C GLU A 54 -27.88 -6.54 13.41
N ALA A 55 -28.65 -6.90 12.39
CA ALA A 55 -28.27 -7.93 11.43
C ALA A 55 -26.91 -7.62 10.76
N HIS A 56 -26.68 -6.36 10.37
CA HIS A 56 -25.41 -5.94 9.75
C HIS A 56 -24.24 -5.89 10.75
N VAL A 57 -24.44 -5.40 11.97
CA VAL A 57 -23.38 -5.31 13.01
C VAL A 57 -22.90 -6.70 13.45
N VAL A 58 -23.76 -7.72 13.36
CA VAL A 58 -23.39 -9.11 13.59
C VAL A 58 -22.44 -9.65 12.52
N THR A 59 -22.49 -9.16 11.28
CA THR A 59 -21.63 -9.65 10.18
C THR A 59 -20.43 -8.74 9.90
N CYS A 60 -20.54 -7.42 10.15
CA CYS A 60 -19.49 -6.44 9.87
C CYS A 60 -18.65 -6.08 11.11
N SER A 61 -17.37 -6.45 11.11
CA SER A 61 -16.44 -6.22 12.23
C SER A 61 -16.14 -4.72 12.48
N LEU A 62 -16.10 -3.91 11.42
CA LEU A 62 -15.88 -2.46 11.49
C LEU A 62 -17.03 -1.74 12.21
N CYS A 63 -18.28 -2.00 11.78
CA CYS A 63 -19.47 -1.41 12.42
C CYS A 63 -19.60 -1.85 13.88
N ARG A 64 -19.25 -3.10 14.21
CA ARG A 64 -19.22 -3.59 15.59
C ARG A 64 -18.23 -2.85 16.48
N ALA A 65 -17.04 -2.57 15.97
CA ALA A 65 -16.03 -1.80 16.68
C ALA A 65 -16.50 -0.36 16.95
N ALA A 66 -17.13 0.28 15.95
CA ALA A 66 -17.68 1.62 16.06
C ALA A 66 -18.79 1.72 17.14
N VAL A 67 -19.76 0.81 17.15
CA VAL A 67 -20.82 0.76 18.17
C VAL A 67 -20.24 0.56 19.57
N THR A 68 -19.26 -0.34 19.71
CA THR A 68 -18.58 -0.59 21.01
C THR A 68 -17.89 0.67 21.53
N ALA A 69 -17.24 1.43 20.65
CA ALA A 69 -16.60 2.69 21.01
C ALA A 69 -17.62 3.75 21.45
N ALA A 70 -18.74 3.88 20.73
CA ALA A 70 -19.80 4.84 21.06
C ALA A 70 -20.43 4.56 22.44
N VAL A 71 -20.77 3.31 22.74
CA VAL A 71 -21.35 2.91 24.04
C VAL A 71 -20.39 3.21 25.21
N ARG A 72 -19.08 3.01 25.01
CA ARG A 72 -18.07 3.33 26.04
C ARG A 72 -17.96 4.84 26.26
N ALA A 73 -17.99 5.63 25.19
CA ALA A 73 -17.92 7.07 25.29
C ALA A 73 -19.12 7.64 26.08
N GLU A 74 -20.33 7.12 25.86
CA GLU A 74 -21.52 7.52 26.62
C GLU A 74 -21.40 7.16 28.11
N ALA A 75 -20.91 5.96 28.43
CA ALA A 75 -20.69 5.54 29.82
C ALA A 75 -19.70 6.45 30.57
N HIS A 76 -18.70 7.01 29.88
CA HIS A 76 -17.78 7.99 30.46
C HIS A 76 -18.47 9.34 30.76
N LEU A 77 -19.35 9.80 29.86
CA LEU A 77 -20.11 11.04 30.07
C LEU A 77 -21.10 10.93 31.25
N ASP A 78 -21.72 9.76 31.42
CA ASP A 78 -22.64 9.49 32.54
C ASP A 78 -21.92 9.34 33.89
N ALA A 79 -20.69 8.81 33.89
CA ALA A 79 -19.89 8.65 35.11
C ALA A 79 -19.41 9.99 35.70
N GLU A 80 -19.23 11.01 34.86
CA GLU A 80 -18.77 12.34 35.28
C GLU A 80 -19.90 13.31 35.60
N ALA A 81 -21.18 12.95 35.40
CA ALA A 81 -22.29 13.79 35.80
C ALA A 81 -22.43 13.80 37.34
N PRO A 82 -22.07 14.89 38.06
CA PRO A 82 -22.28 14.95 39.50
C PRO A 82 -23.78 14.87 39.77
N ARG A 83 -24.19 13.87 40.57
CA ARG A 83 -25.57 13.74 41.08
C ARG A 83 -25.88 14.93 41.98
N LEU A 84 -26.24 16.06 41.37
CA LEU A 84 -26.66 17.27 42.05
C LEU A 84 -28.00 16.98 42.72
N ARG A 85 -27.93 16.64 44.01
CA ARG A 85 -29.07 16.62 44.93
C ARG A 85 -29.84 17.93 44.77
N ARG A 86 -31.09 17.83 44.32
CA ARG A 86 -32.07 18.93 44.29
C ARG A 86 -32.22 19.53 45.69
N SER A 87 -31.43 20.55 45.98
CA SER A 87 -31.62 21.48 47.09
C SER A 87 -32.26 22.73 46.50
N SER A 88 -33.55 22.93 46.79
CA SER A 88 -34.39 24.03 46.34
C SER A 88 -33.99 25.37 46.97
N ARG A 89 -32.82 25.90 46.63
CA ARG A 89 -32.42 27.26 47.02
C ARG A 89 -32.08 28.09 45.79
N GLY A 90 -33.07 28.86 45.36
CA GLY A 90 -32.95 30.19 44.73
C GLY A 90 -32.34 30.27 43.32
N PRO A 91 -32.91 31.09 42.42
CA PRO A 91 -32.47 31.23 41.02
C PRO A 91 -31.08 31.88 40.83
N TRP A 92 -30.37 32.23 41.91
CA TRP A 92 -29.05 32.86 41.85
C TRP A 92 -27.89 31.89 41.57
N PHE A 93 -28.04 30.59 41.90
CA PHE A 93 -26.97 29.60 41.64
C PHE A 93 -26.86 29.20 40.16
N ALA A 94 -27.91 29.37 39.36
CA ALA A 94 -27.89 29.03 37.93
C ALA A 94 -26.95 29.96 37.13
N VAL A 95 -26.90 31.24 37.47
CA VAL A 95 -26.02 32.22 36.81
C VAL A 95 -24.55 32.00 37.20
N ALA A 96 -24.29 31.72 38.49
CA ALA A 96 -22.94 31.41 38.96
C ALA A 96 -22.39 30.11 38.36
N ALA A 97 -23.22 29.07 38.24
CA ALA A 97 -22.82 27.82 37.60
C ALA A 97 -22.50 28.00 36.11
N ALA A 98 -23.28 28.81 35.37
CA ALA A 98 -23.02 29.08 33.96
C ALA A 98 -21.69 29.81 33.74
N VAL A 99 -21.36 30.81 34.58
CA VAL A 99 -20.08 31.54 34.49
C VAL A 99 -18.90 30.65 34.86
N VAL A 100 -19.04 29.79 35.88
CA VAL A 100 -17.98 28.85 36.25
C VAL A 100 -17.80 27.79 35.17
N LEU A 101 -18.87 27.25 34.58
CA LEU A 101 -18.78 26.29 33.47
C LEU A 101 -18.18 26.94 32.21
N LEU A 102 -18.49 28.21 31.92
CA LEU A 102 -17.87 28.95 30.82
C LEU A 102 -16.38 29.22 31.06
N ALA A 103 -16.02 29.63 32.27
CA ALA A 103 -14.64 29.89 32.65
C ALA A 103 -13.80 28.59 32.69
N VAL A 104 -14.36 27.50 33.20
CA VAL A 104 -13.74 26.17 33.16
C VAL A 104 -13.65 25.65 31.73
N GLY A 105 -14.66 25.87 30.89
CA GLY A 105 -14.63 25.51 29.48
C GLY A 105 -13.57 26.27 28.69
N LEU A 106 -13.44 27.58 28.92
CA LEU A 106 -12.39 28.42 28.31
C LEU A 106 -11.00 28.08 28.85
N ALA A 107 -10.86 27.85 30.16
CA ALA A 107 -9.61 27.41 30.76
C ALA A 107 -9.19 26.02 30.26
N PHE A 108 -10.13 25.09 30.06
CA PHE A 108 -9.88 23.78 29.49
C PHE A 108 -9.50 23.85 28.01
N LEU A 109 -10.12 24.73 27.22
CA LEU A 109 -9.69 24.99 25.84
C LEU A 109 -8.29 25.62 25.76
N ALA A 110 -7.98 26.56 26.64
CA ALA A 110 -6.68 27.24 26.68
C ALA A 110 -5.57 26.38 27.32
N SER A 111 -5.95 25.44 28.18
CA SER A 111 -5.06 24.50 28.87
C SER A 111 -5.04 23.13 28.20
N ARG A 112 -5.58 22.99 26.97
CA ARG A 112 -5.26 21.82 26.14
C ARG A 112 -3.74 21.85 25.97
N PRO A 113 -2.98 20.94 26.61
CA PRO A 113 -1.56 20.82 26.31
C PRO A 113 -1.49 20.67 24.80
N GLY A 114 -0.72 21.54 24.14
CA GLY A 114 -0.63 21.58 22.67
C GLY A 114 -0.60 20.15 22.18
N ALA A 115 -1.66 19.74 21.48
CA ALA A 115 -1.89 18.34 21.16
C ALA A 115 -0.56 17.82 20.63
N PRO A 116 0.00 16.77 21.26
CA PRO A 116 1.36 16.34 20.94
C PRO A 116 1.44 16.26 19.44
N GLU A 117 2.35 17.05 18.83
CA GLU A 117 2.45 17.17 17.37
C GLU A 117 2.39 15.77 16.82
N SER A 118 1.23 15.42 16.26
CA SER A 118 0.98 14.06 15.81
C SER A 118 1.93 13.90 14.66
N LYS A 119 3.00 13.13 14.88
CA LYS A 119 3.98 12.88 13.83
C LYS A 119 3.19 12.44 12.61
N PRO A 120 3.37 13.11 11.46
CA PRO A 120 2.64 12.72 10.27
C PRO A 120 2.85 11.23 10.04
N THR A 121 1.74 10.52 9.86
CA THR A 121 1.73 9.10 9.53
C THR A 121 1.76 8.94 8.02
N LEU A 122 2.12 7.75 7.54
CA LEU A 122 2.02 7.44 6.12
C LEU A 122 0.61 7.71 5.56
N ASP A 123 -0.43 7.31 6.29
CA ASP A 123 -1.83 7.47 5.86
C ASP A 123 -2.23 8.94 5.78
N THR A 124 -1.80 9.78 6.72
CA THR A 124 -2.10 11.22 6.70
C THR A 124 -1.33 11.94 5.61
N ALA A 125 -0.06 11.57 5.37
CA ALA A 125 0.72 12.07 4.24
C ALA A 125 0.07 11.70 2.90
N TRP A 126 -0.39 10.46 2.76
CA TRP A 126 -1.04 9.99 1.55
C TRP A 126 -2.39 10.68 1.30
N ALA A 127 -3.23 10.80 2.33
CA ALA A 127 -4.50 11.52 2.23
C ALA A 127 -4.29 12.99 1.85
N SER A 128 -3.22 13.62 2.36
CA SER A 128 -2.84 14.99 1.97
C SER A 128 -2.51 15.08 0.47
N LEU A 129 -1.72 14.14 -0.05
CA LEU A 129 -1.39 14.08 -1.49
C LEU A 129 -2.61 13.85 -2.37
N ALA A 130 -3.49 12.92 -1.99
CA ALA A 130 -4.73 12.65 -2.71
C ALA A 130 -5.66 13.87 -2.75
N ASN A 131 -5.72 14.64 -1.67
CA ASN A 131 -6.51 15.87 -1.63
C ASN A 131 -5.88 17.01 -2.44
N ALA A 132 -4.56 17.16 -2.39
CA ALA A 132 -3.84 18.24 -3.09
C ALA A 132 -3.73 17.99 -4.61
N HIS A 133 -3.59 16.72 -5.01
CA HIS A 133 -3.34 16.30 -6.39
C HIS A 133 -4.23 15.10 -6.75
N PRO A 134 -5.56 15.28 -6.82
CA PRO A 134 -6.49 14.18 -7.08
C PRO A 134 -6.30 13.54 -8.46
N ASP A 135 -5.78 14.29 -9.45
CA ASP A 135 -5.43 13.78 -10.77
C ASP A 135 -4.22 12.84 -10.77
N LEU A 136 -3.35 12.95 -9.76
CA LEU A 136 -2.16 12.13 -9.62
C LEU A 136 -2.34 10.99 -8.62
N PHE A 137 -3.08 11.18 -7.52
CA PHE A 137 -3.14 10.19 -6.43
C PHE A 137 -4.55 9.71 -6.09
N GLY A 138 -5.60 10.20 -6.78
CA GLY A 138 -6.98 9.81 -6.48
C GLY A 138 -7.32 8.34 -6.76
N ASP A 139 -6.46 7.63 -7.51
CA ASP A 139 -6.62 6.25 -7.94
C ASP A 139 -5.66 5.26 -7.25
N ILE A 140 -4.84 5.72 -6.30
CA ILE A 140 -3.81 4.88 -5.67
C ILE A 140 -3.88 5.02 -4.15
N ASP A 141 -3.85 3.87 -3.47
CA ASP A 141 -3.68 3.77 -2.03
C ASP A 141 -2.26 3.32 -1.68
N PRO A 142 -1.71 3.69 -0.51
CA PRO A 142 -0.46 3.10 -0.03
C PRO A 142 -0.68 1.61 0.25
N LEU A 143 0.41 0.81 0.31
CA LEU A 143 0.30 -0.57 0.80
C LEU A 143 -0.28 -0.58 2.22
N SER A 144 -1.37 -1.33 2.40
CA SER A 144 -1.97 -1.60 3.70
C SER A 144 -1.04 -2.42 4.60
N ALA A 145 -1.28 -2.41 5.91
CA ALA A 145 -0.50 -3.24 6.85
C ALA A 145 -0.56 -4.74 6.50
N VAL A 146 -1.71 -5.22 5.99
CA VAL A 146 -1.86 -6.61 5.55
C VAL A 146 -1.02 -6.89 4.31
N GLU A 147 -1.03 -6.00 3.31
CA GLU A 147 -0.17 -6.13 2.13
C GLU A 147 1.31 -6.09 2.53
N ARG A 148 1.70 -5.20 3.45
CA ARG A 148 3.07 -5.07 3.94
C ARG A 148 3.59 -6.28 4.70
N ARG A 149 2.71 -7.05 5.35
CA ARG A 149 3.07 -8.26 6.10
C ARG A 149 2.88 -9.54 5.28
N ARG A 150 2.35 -9.44 4.06
CA ARG A 150 2.02 -10.61 3.26
C ARG A 150 3.31 -11.34 2.86
N PRO A 151 3.52 -12.60 3.24
CA PRO A 151 4.64 -13.36 2.72
C PRO A 151 4.48 -13.51 1.20
N GLY A 152 5.58 -13.36 0.46
CA GLY A 152 5.58 -13.53 -0.99
C GLY A 152 5.38 -14.97 -1.39
N ALA A 153 5.16 -15.18 -2.70
CA ALA A 153 5.18 -16.51 -3.26
C ALA A 153 6.53 -17.17 -2.96
N ALA A 154 6.48 -18.43 -2.51
CA ALA A 154 7.66 -19.17 -2.09
C ALA A 154 8.75 -19.15 -3.16
N LEU A 155 9.97 -18.96 -2.67
CA LEU A 155 11.18 -18.71 -3.45
C LEU A 155 11.51 -19.84 -4.42
N GLN A 156 12.14 -19.44 -5.52
CA GLN A 156 12.75 -20.33 -6.52
C GLN A 156 13.72 -21.29 -5.80
N ARG A 157 13.57 -22.61 -6.05
CA ARG A 157 14.47 -23.63 -5.49
C ARG A 157 15.73 -23.69 -6.35
N GLY A 158 16.90 -23.52 -5.73
CA GLY A 158 18.20 -23.60 -6.41
C GLY A 158 19.24 -22.74 -5.71
N SER A 159 20.52 -22.92 -6.05
CA SER A 159 21.58 -22.01 -5.57
C SER A 159 21.74 -20.78 -6.48
N LEU A 160 21.32 -20.91 -7.74
CA LEU A 160 21.25 -19.82 -8.72
C LEU A 160 19.87 -19.12 -8.71
N ARG A 161 19.84 -17.79 -8.59
CA ARG A 161 18.62 -16.96 -8.77
C ARG A 161 18.93 -15.63 -9.44
N VAL A 162 18.03 -15.15 -10.30
CA VAL A 162 18.11 -13.77 -10.81
C VAL A 162 17.47 -12.83 -9.79
N GLU A 163 18.26 -11.88 -9.27
CA GLU A 163 17.85 -10.87 -8.29
C GLU A 163 17.37 -9.58 -8.96
N ALA A 164 18.01 -9.19 -10.06
CA ALA A 164 17.60 -8.05 -10.88
C ALA A 164 17.95 -8.30 -12.36
N PRO A 165 17.23 -7.69 -13.32
CA PRO A 165 16.02 -6.89 -13.14
C PRO A 165 14.77 -7.73 -12.83
N ARG A 166 13.80 -7.12 -12.13
CA ARG A 166 12.48 -7.70 -11.82
C ARG A 166 11.41 -6.61 -11.85
N GLY A 167 10.18 -7.02 -12.15
CA GLY A 167 9.05 -6.10 -12.30
C GLY A 167 9.25 -5.16 -13.47
N VAL A 168 8.98 -3.87 -13.25
CA VAL A 168 9.20 -2.80 -14.23
C VAL A 168 10.49 -2.04 -13.88
N VAL A 169 11.32 -1.72 -14.87
CA VAL A 169 12.54 -0.93 -14.70
C VAL A 169 12.46 0.39 -15.47
N LEU A 170 12.93 1.50 -14.89
CA LEU A 170 12.99 2.79 -15.58
C LEU A 170 14.17 2.88 -16.57
N GLU A 171 15.22 2.11 -16.30
CA GLU A 171 16.47 2.10 -17.06
C GLU A 171 16.31 1.29 -18.35
N ALA A 172 16.67 1.87 -19.49
CA ALA A 172 16.69 1.14 -20.77
C ALA A 172 17.89 0.18 -20.91
N ARG A 173 18.79 0.18 -19.92
CA ARG A 173 20.01 -0.64 -19.86
C ARG A 173 20.17 -1.18 -18.43
N PRO A 174 19.24 -2.02 -17.96
CA PRO A 174 19.25 -2.46 -16.57
C PRO A 174 20.48 -3.33 -16.29
N THR A 175 21.00 -3.22 -15.07
CA THR A 175 22.03 -4.13 -14.57
C THR A 175 21.41 -5.47 -14.20
N VAL A 176 22.00 -6.58 -14.65
CA VAL A 176 21.58 -7.92 -14.25
C VAL A 176 22.37 -8.35 -13.02
N GLN A 177 21.66 -8.78 -11.98
CA GLN A 177 22.23 -9.28 -10.73
C GLN A 177 21.66 -10.65 -10.44
N TRP A 178 22.51 -11.54 -9.93
CA TRP A 178 22.14 -12.87 -9.50
C TRP A 178 22.91 -13.27 -8.26
N ALA A 179 22.31 -14.18 -7.49
CA ALA A 179 22.99 -14.93 -6.45
C ALA A 179 23.30 -16.35 -6.95
N GLY A 180 24.43 -16.88 -6.50
CA GLY A 180 25.05 -18.12 -7.01
C GLY A 180 26.49 -17.87 -7.45
N GLU A 181 27.30 -18.92 -7.54
CA GLU A 181 28.70 -18.80 -7.97
C GLU A 181 28.83 -18.78 -9.50
N GLY A 182 29.38 -17.68 -10.02
CA GLY A 182 29.69 -17.49 -11.45
C GLY A 182 28.46 -17.45 -12.36
N ALA A 183 28.63 -16.95 -13.58
CA ALA A 183 27.71 -17.23 -14.68
C ALA A 183 28.51 -17.78 -15.86
N ALA A 184 28.15 -18.98 -16.30
CA ALA A 184 28.66 -19.55 -17.54
C ALA A 184 28.11 -18.76 -18.73
N ARG A 185 26.83 -18.36 -18.68
CA ARG A 185 26.18 -17.58 -19.73
C ARG A 185 25.00 -16.76 -19.21
N ILE A 186 24.86 -15.54 -19.71
CA ILE A 186 23.66 -14.71 -19.57
C ILE A 186 23.06 -14.54 -20.96
N ARG A 187 21.76 -14.74 -21.09
CA ARG A 187 20.99 -14.41 -22.29
C ARG A 187 19.88 -13.45 -21.94
N VAL A 188 19.71 -12.44 -22.78
CA VAL A 188 18.56 -11.54 -22.72
C VAL A 188 17.83 -11.61 -24.04
N SER A 189 16.53 -11.89 -23.95
CA SER A 189 15.64 -12.00 -25.10
C SER A 189 14.37 -11.19 -24.86
N THR A 190 13.70 -10.86 -25.94
CA THR A 190 12.32 -10.35 -25.92
C THR A 190 11.35 -11.43 -25.43
N ALA A 191 10.13 -11.04 -25.03
CA ALA A 191 9.09 -11.97 -24.60
C ALA A 191 8.69 -13.01 -25.68
N ASP A 192 8.86 -12.69 -26.96
CA ASP A 192 8.68 -13.59 -28.11
C ASP A 192 9.91 -14.48 -28.40
N GLY A 193 10.96 -14.40 -27.58
CA GLY A 193 12.13 -15.28 -27.63
C GLY A 193 13.22 -14.83 -28.60
N ARG A 194 13.07 -13.67 -29.25
CA ARG A 194 14.14 -13.11 -30.11
C ARG A 194 15.34 -12.71 -29.23
N PRO A 195 16.55 -13.25 -29.48
CA PRO A 195 17.73 -12.93 -28.69
C PRO A 195 18.19 -11.50 -28.96
N LEU A 196 18.56 -10.78 -27.89
CA LEU A 196 19.09 -9.42 -27.95
C LEU A 196 20.57 -9.40 -27.58
N GLU A 197 20.93 -10.08 -26.50
CA GLU A 197 22.30 -10.10 -25.97
C GLU A 197 22.61 -11.49 -25.40
N SER A 198 23.86 -11.93 -25.54
CA SER A 198 24.34 -13.18 -24.97
C SER A 198 25.81 -13.05 -24.59
N VAL A 199 26.12 -13.14 -23.31
CA VAL A 199 27.47 -12.98 -22.77
C VAL A 199 27.89 -14.24 -22.03
N ALA A 200 29.14 -14.68 -22.20
CA ALA A 200 29.70 -15.84 -21.50
C ALA A 200 30.78 -15.40 -20.49
N GLY A 201 30.91 -16.15 -19.40
CA GLY A 201 32.01 -16.01 -18.44
C GLY A 201 32.07 -14.65 -17.73
N THR A 202 30.96 -14.25 -17.09
CA THR A 202 30.86 -12.95 -16.39
C THR A 202 30.53 -13.11 -14.90
N SER A 203 30.81 -12.07 -14.12
CA SER A 203 30.55 -12.00 -12.68
C SER A 203 29.33 -11.12 -12.38
N SER A 204 28.61 -11.42 -11.30
CA SER A 204 27.53 -10.57 -10.79
C SER A 204 28.14 -9.36 -10.09
N PRO A 205 27.68 -8.12 -10.35
CA PRO A 205 26.66 -7.72 -11.32
C PRO A 205 27.18 -7.61 -12.76
N TRP A 206 26.34 -7.92 -13.75
CA TRP A 206 26.61 -7.68 -15.17
C TRP A 206 25.95 -6.38 -15.63
N ALA A 207 26.77 -5.39 -15.98
CA ALA A 207 26.30 -4.14 -16.57
C ALA A 207 26.04 -4.30 -18.08
N TRP A 208 24.95 -3.70 -18.56
CA TRP A 208 24.62 -3.69 -19.98
C TRP A 208 25.71 -2.99 -20.79
N PRO A 209 26.25 -3.58 -21.87
CA PRO A 209 27.33 -2.97 -22.65
C PRO A 209 26.90 -1.66 -23.33
N ASP A 210 27.78 -0.65 -23.32
CA ASP A 210 27.49 0.64 -23.96
C ASP A 210 27.33 0.55 -25.48
N ALA A 211 28.01 -0.43 -26.08
CA ALA A 211 27.92 -0.73 -27.50
C ALA A 211 26.59 -1.39 -27.91
N SER A 212 25.86 -2.00 -26.97
CA SER A 212 24.58 -2.63 -27.24
C SER A 212 23.46 -1.57 -27.27
N PRO A 213 22.47 -1.68 -28.18
CA PRO A 213 21.37 -0.73 -28.22
C PRO A 213 20.59 -0.74 -26.89
N PRO A 214 20.03 0.41 -26.46
CA PRO A 214 19.13 0.43 -25.31
C PRO A 214 17.88 -0.41 -25.62
N LEU A 215 17.33 -1.04 -24.59
CA LEU A 215 16.10 -1.80 -24.68
C LEU A 215 14.92 -0.85 -24.99
N PRO A 216 14.10 -1.16 -26.01
CA PRO A 216 12.84 -0.46 -26.25
C PRO A 216 11.97 -0.36 -24.99
N ARG A 217 11.39 0.82 -24.77
CA ARG A 217 10.45 1.10 -23.68
C ARG A 217 9.09 0.47 -23.96
N GLY A 218 8.41 0.04 -22.89
CA GLY A 218 7.10 -0.60 -22.96
C GLY A 218 7.11 -2.06 -23.40
N GLU A 219 8.29 -2.66 -23.55
CA GLU A 219 8.46 -4.07 -23.92
C GLU A 219 8.85 -4.92 -22.71
N THR A 220 8.52 -6.22 -22.79
CA THR A 220 8.86 -7.25 -21.80
C THR A 220 9.99 -8.13 -22.32
N TYR A 221 10.89 -8.47 -21.41
CA TYR A 221 12.11 -9.22 -21.69
C TYR A 221 12.24 -10.40 -20.72
N LEU A 222 12.96 -11.42 -21.18
CA LEU A 222 13.39 -12.57 -20.42
C LEU A 222 14.90 -12.49 -20.21
N VAL A 223 15.34 -12.62 -18.96
CA VAL A 223 16.73 -12.87 -18.61
C VAL A 223 16.87 -14.32 -18.22
N GLU A 224 17.82 -15.01 -18.84
CA GLU A 224 18.23 -16.36 -18.48
C GLU A 224 19.70 -16.35 -18.09
N ILE A 225 20.02 -17.01 -16.97
CA ILE A 225 21.37 -17.20 -16.48
C ILE A 225 21.62 -18.70 -16.36
N GLU A 226 22.72 -19.15 -16.94
CA GLU A 226 23.26 -20.51 -16.82
C GLU A 226 24.56 -20.42 -16.02
N ALA A 227 24.70 -21.24 -14.98
CA ALA A 227 25.92 -21.32 -14.16
C ALA A 227 26.23 -22.78 -13.79
N GLU A 228 27.50 -23.08 -13.51
CA GLU A 228 27.90 -24.40 -13.03
C GLU A 228 27.92 -24.39 -11.50
N GLY A 229 26.97 -25.09 -10.89
CA GLY A 229 26.87 -25.27 -9.44
C GLY A 229 27.45 -26.61 -8.98
N VAL A 230 27.42 -26.86 -7.67
CA VAL A 230 27.92 -28.10 -7.04
C VAL A 230 27.22 -29.35 -7.57
N LEU A 231 25.97 -29.21 -8.00
CA LEU A 231 25.14 -30.29 -8.54
C LEU A 231 25.15 -30.37 -10.08
N GLY A 232 25.99 -29.57 -10.75
CA GLY A 232 26.06 -29.47 -12.21
C GLY A 232 25.49 -28.15 -12.73
N LEU A 233 25.08 -28.14 -14.01
CA LEU A 233 24.56 -26.94 -14.66
C LEU A 233 23.21 -26.53 -14.03
N GLU A 234 23.16 -25.33 -13.46
CA GLU A 234 21.95 -24.68 -12.94
C GLU A 234 21.50 -23.58 -13.92
N GLN A 235 20.19 -23.40 -14.01
CA GLN A 235 19.57 -22.35 -14.81
C GLN A 235 18.56 -21.58 -13.96
N ALA A 236 18.63 -20.26 -14.05
CA ALA A 236 17.64 -19.36 -13.48
C ALA A 236 17.14 -18.41 -14.56
N SER A 237 15.86 -18.09 -14.51
CA SER A 237 15.28 -17.09 -15.40
C SER A 237 14.27 -16.22 -14.66
N THR A 238 14.11 -15.00 -15.17
CA THR A 238 13.08 -14.06 -14.72
C THR A 238 12.63 -13.20 -15.90
N THR A 239 11.41 -12.70 -15.80
CA THR A 239 10.90 -11.68 -16.73
C THR A 239 10.94 -10.31 -16.07
N PHE A 240 11.07 -9.28 -16.90
CA PHE A 240 10.96 -7.88 -16.49
C PHE A 240 10.45 -7.05 -17.66
N ALA A 241 9.90 -5.87 -17.39
CA ALA A 241 9.48 -4.92 -18.41
C ALA A 241 10.28 -3.62 -18.31
N VAL A 242 10.57 -2.99 -19.43
CA VAL A 242 11.10 -1.62 -19.43
C VAL A 242 9.92 -0.66 -19.43
N ALA A 243 9.91 0.28 -18.49
CA ALA A 243 8.82 1.24 -18.33
C ALA A 243 8.51 1.98 -19.64
N SER A 244 7.23 2.11 -19.96
CA SER A 244 6.79 2.94 -21.08
C SER A 244 7.06 4.41 -20.81
N ASP A 245 7.15 5.24 -21.86
CA ASP A 245 7.32 6.69 -21.69
C ASP A 245 6.21 7.32 -20.84
N ALA A 246 4.97 6.84 -21.01
CA ALA A 246 3.83 7.30 -20.22
C ALA A 246 4.00 6.98 -18.73
N LEU A 247 4.47 5.77 -18.40
CA LEU A 247 4.72 5.37 -17.01
C LEU A 247 5.87 6.18 -16.41
N VAL A 248 6.97 6.38 -17.15
CA VAL A 248 8.10 7.20 -16.69
C VAL A 248 7.65 8.63 -16.38
N LEU A 249 6.90 9.26 -17.29
CA LEU A 249 6.38 10.62 -17.09
C LEU A 249 5.38 10.71 -15.93
N LEU A 250 4.53 9.70 -15.73
CA LEU A 250 3.59 9.67 -14.61
C LEU A 250 4.32 9.49 -13.28
N TYR A 251 5.27 8.55 -13.21
CA TYR A 251 6.08 8.31 -12.02
C TYR A 251 6.91 9.54 -11.63
N MET A 252 7.52 10.23 -12.60
CA MET A 252 8.25 11.47 -12.36
C MET A 252 7.34 12.55 -11.77
N ARG A 253 6.17 12.81 -12.39
CA ARG A 253 5.22 13.81 -11.88
C ARG A 253 4.72 13.51 -10.47
N ARG A 254 4.38 12.25 -10.19
CA ARG A 254 3.99 11.81 -8.83
C ARG A 254 5.15 11.98 -7.85
N SER A 255 6.37 11.60 -8.24
CA SER A 255 7.55 11.75 -7.39
C SER A 255 7.85 13.20 -7.05
N ASP A 256 7.72 14.10 -8.02
CA ASP A 256 7.93 15.54 -7.81
C ASP A 256 6.87 16.12 -6.88
N ALA A 257 5.59 15.77 -7.06
CA ALA A 257 4.52 16.16 -6.14
C ALA A 257 4.76 15.68 -4.69
N VAL A 258 5.28 14.44 -4.52
CA VAL A 258 5.70 13.93 -3.20
C VAL A 258 6.85 14.75 -2.62
N ARG A 259 7.87 15.09 -3.42
CA ARG A 259 9.03 15.87 -2.95
C ARG A 259 8.64 17.28 -2.52
N ASP A 260 7.72 17.89 -3.25
CA ASP A 260 7.25 19.26 -3.01
C ASP A 260 6.29 19.35 -1.81
N SER A 261 5.51 18.29 -1.55
CA SER A 261 4.42 18.33 -0.56
C SER A 261 4.72 17.59 0.75
N ILE A 262 5.65 16.62 0.74
CA ILE A 262 5.94 15.75 1.89
C ILE A 262 7.30 16.09 2.49
N ASP A 263 7.31 16.22 3.82
CA ASP A 263 8.51 16.44 4.62
C ASP A 263 9.56 15.36 4.37
N ALA A 264 10.83 15.79 4.35
CA ALA A 264 11.98 14.94 4.03
C ALA A 264 12.00 13.58 4.78
N PRO A 265 11.63 13.47 6.06
CA PRO A 265 11.68 12.20 6.76
C PRO A 265 10.69 11.14 6.26
N LEU A 266 9.52 11.52 5.72
CA LEU A 266 8.51 10.57 5.23
C LEU A 266 8.52 10.42 3.71
N ARG A 267 9.12 11.37 3.01
CA ARG A 267 9.23 11.41 1.56
C ARG A 267 9.69 10.08 0.98
N GLU A 268 10.78 9.52 1.50
CA GLU A 268 11.35 8.27 0.98
C GLU A 268 10.40 7.07 1.19
N LEU A 269 9.70 7.00 2.33
CA LEU A 269 8.71 5.95 2.55
C LEU A 269 7.53 6.07 1.58
N VAL A 270 7.02 7.29 1.34
CA VAL A 270 5.94 7.53 0.37
C VAL A 270 6.39 7.18 -1.05
N LEU A 271 7.59 7.57 -1.45
CA LEU A 271 8.17 7.23 -2.76
C LEU A 271 8.34 5.72 -2.93
N SER A 272 8.74 4.99 -1.88
CA SER A 272 8.84 3.53 -1.90
C SER A 272 7.47 2.87 -2.14
N HIS A 273 6.42 3.33 -1.43
CA HIS A 273 5.05 2.84 -1.64
C HIS A 273 4.53 3.14 -3.04
N LEU A 274 4.81 4.34 -3.56
CA LEU A 274 4.46 4.73 -4.93
C LEU A 274 5.14 3.81 -5.95
N ALA A 275 6.44 3.55 -5.79
CA ALA A 275 7.20 2.66 -6.67
C ALA A 275 6.69 1.20 -6.59
N LEU A 276 6.35 0.69 -5.41
CA LEU A 276 5.76 -0.65 -5.23
C LEU A 276 4.41 -0.81 -5.94
N ARG A 277 3.58 0.25 -5.98
CA ARG A 277 2.31 0.25 -6.70
C ARG A 277 2.50 0.27 -8.23
N ALA A 278 3.61 0.82 -8.70
CA ALA A 278 4.00 0.82 -10.11
C ALA A 278 4.87 -0.39 -10.50
N ASP A 279 5.10 -1.34 -9.59
CA ASP A 279 6.00 -2.50 -9.74
C ASP A 279 7.45 -2.13 -10.10
N LEU A 280 7.88 -0.92 -9.70
CA LEU A 280 9.24 -0.39 -9.86
C LEU A 280 10.11 -0.82 -8.67
N LEU A 281 10.48 -2.11 -8.63
CA LEU A 281 11.08 -2.72 -7.43
C LEU A 281 12.44 -2.13 -7.05
N ALA A 282 13.29 -1.82 -8.04
CA ALA A 282 14.62 -1.26 -7.80
C ALA A 282 14.54 0.16 -7.17
N GLU A 283 13.60 0.97 -7.64
CA GLU A 283 13.29 2.30 -7.12
C GLU A 283 12.68 2.18 -5.72
N ALA A 284 11.73 1.26 -5.54
CA ALA A 284 11.12 1.02 -4.24
C ALA A 284 12.15 0.62 -3.17
N ARG A 285 13.12 -0.25 -3.54
CA ARG A 285 14.21 -0.68 -2.65
C ARG A 285 15.07 0.50 -2.25
N ARG A 286 15.54 1.26 -3.24
CA ARG A 286 16.38 2.45 -3.03
C ARG A 286 15.73 3.43 -2.04
N HIS A 287 14.44 3.70 -2.21
CA HIS A 287 13.67 4.58 -1.33
C HIS A 287 13.43 3.97 0.07
N ALA A 288 13.13 2.68 0.17
CA ALA A 288 12.96 2.01 1.47
C ALA A 288 14.26 1.96 2.27
N GLU A 289 15.39 1.66 1.61
CA GLU A 289 16.73 1.66 2.22
C GLU A 289 17.11 3.06 2.71
N ALA A 290 16.90 4.10 1.88
CA ALA A 290 17.16 5.49 2.27
C ALA A 290 16.31 5.93 3.47
N TYR A 291 15.04 5.48 3.55
CA TYR A 291 14.19 5.73 4.71
C TYR A 291 14.73 5.05 5.98
N LEU A 292 15.12 3.78 5.88
CA LEU A 292 15.64 3.00 7.01
C LEU A 292 17.04 3.42 7.44
N GLU A 293 17.87 3.98 6.55
CA GLU A 293 19.14 4.59 6.94
C GLU A 293 18.91 5.75 7.93
N ALA A 294 17.87 6.56 7.70
CA ALA A 294 17.49 7.64 8.61
C ALA A 294 16.71 7.15 9.85
N ARG A 295 16.03 6.00 9.74
CA ARG A 295 15.11 5.46 10.77
C ARG A 295 15.17 3.93 10.85
N PRO A 296 16.28 3.35 11.35
CA PRO A 296 16.51 1.90 11.28
C PRO A 296 15.50 1.08 12.09
N GLU A 297 14.89 1.68 13.12
CA GLU A 297 13.92 1.01 14.00
C GLU A 297 12.45 1.21 13.59
N ASP A 298 12.18 1.89 12.48
CA ASP A 298 10.81 2.13 12.05
C ASP A 298 10.16 0.86 11.48
N GLU A 299 9.12 0.37 12.16
CA GLU A 299 8.42 -0.86 11.81
C GLU A 299 7.85 -0.80 10.38
N ILE A 300 7.24 0.33 9.98
CA ILE A 300 6.64 0.47 8.65
C ILE A 300 7.73 0.45 7.57
N GLY A 301 8.86 1.12 7.81
CA GLY A 301 10.04 1.05 6.93
C GLY A 301 10.53 -0.38 6.73
N ARG A 302 10.67 -1.16 7.81
CA ARG A 302 11.15 -2.55 7.76
C ARG A 302 10.16 -3.46 7.04
N GLU A 303 8.87 -3.34 7.33
CA GLU A 303 7.82 -4.08 6.61
C GLU A 303 7.79 -3.73 5.12
N THR A 304 8.02 -2.47 4.77
CA THR A 304 8.07 -2.01 3.37
C THR A 304 9.28 -2.59 2.65
N LEU A 305 10.48 -2.52 3.25
CA LEU A 305 11.67 -3.14 2.68
C LEU A 305 11.49 -4.66 2.56
N PHE A 306 10.92 -5.31 3.56
CA PHE A 306 10.58 -6.73 3.51
C PHE A 306 9.70 -7.05 2.31
N GLN A 307 8.66 -6.26 2.02
CA GLN A 307 7.84 -6.45 0.80
C GLN A 307 8.63 -6.28 -0.49
N VAL A 308 9.50 -5.27 -0.58
CA VAL A 308 10.33 -5.06 -1.76
C VAL A 308 11.18 -6.29 -2.04
N LEU A 309 11.95 -6.72 -1.03
CA LEU A 309 12.87 -7.85 -1.16
C LEU A 309 12.12 -9.18 -1.42
N THR A 310 10.95 -9.33 -0.81
CA THR A 310 10.03 -10.45 -1.07
C THR A 310 9.61 -10.50 -2.55
N ARG A 311 9.22 -9.36 -3.15
CA ARG A 311 8.86 -9.28 -4.57
C ARG A 311 10.06 -9.43 -5.50
N GLU A 312 11.24 -9.02 -5.05
CA GLU A 312 12.51 -9.34 -5.71
C GLU A 312 12.88 -10.83 -5.61
N GLY A 313 12.13 -11.64 -4.85
CA GLY A 313 12.42 -13.07 -4.68
C GLY A 313 13.72 -13.32 -3.90
N ARG A 314 14.07 -12.43 -2.98
CA ARG A 314 15.22 -12.60 -2.08
C ARG A 314 14.83 -13.43 -0.87
N SER A 315 15.67 -14.41 -0.54
CA SER A 315 15.44 -15.38 0.54
C SER A 315 16.12 -15.01 1.85
N ASP A 316 17.04 -14.07 1.81
CA ASP A 316 17.87 -13.66 2.94
C ASP A 316 17.17 -12.61 3.82
N ILE A 317 15.84 -12.59 3.86
CA ILE A 317 15.06 -11.48 4.43
C ILE A 317 14.51 -11.73 5.82
N ASP A 318 14.59 -12.97 6.33
CA ASP A 318 14.02 -13.35 7.63
C ASP A 318 14.58 -12.50 8.79
N HIS A 319 15.87 -12.14 8.71
CA HIS A 319 16.53 -11.32 9.73
C HIS A 319 15.96 -9.88 9.86
N LEU A 320 15.29 -9.36 8.83
CA LEU A 320 14.70 -8.01 8.86
C LEU A 320 13.48 -7.91 9.76
N LEU A 321 12.82 -9.04 10.06
CA LEU A 321 11.67 -9.09 10.95
C LEU A 321 12.04 -9.52 12.38
N GLU A 322 13.25 -10.05 12.59
CA GLU A 322 13.67 -10.67 13.85
C GLU A 322 14.38 -9.73 14.84
N SER A 323 14.53 -8.42 14.54
CA SER A 323 15.24 -7.44 15.40
C SER A 323 14.41 -6.17 15.70
N PRO A 324 14.50 -5.55 16.90
CA PRO A 324 14.85 -6.06 18.23
C PRO A 324 13.70 -5.90 19.25
N LYS A 325 13.83 -6.63 20.38
CA LYS A 325 13.12 -6.41 21.64
C LYS A 325 13.66 -5.20 22.40
#